data_AF-A0A364GNH5-F1
#
_entry.id   AF-A0A364GNH5-F1
#
_cell.length_a   1.000
_cell.length_b   1.000
_cell.length_c   1.000
_cell.angle_alpha   90.00
_cell.angle_beta   90.00
_cell.angle_gamma   90.00
#
_symmetry.space_group_name_H-M   'P 1'
#
loop_
_entity.id
_entity.type
_entity.pdbx_description
1 polymer ?
#
loop_
_entity_poly.entity_id
_entity_poly.type
_entity_poly.pdbx_seq_one_letter_code
_entity_poly.pdbx_strand_id
1 'polypeptide(L)'
;MFDPALRGMLYRRPLPKPGELEMEHDGLTELRFPFMRNLVWDRNYEGYLLRLHIGATGAEDVLLAECGLKDIRFTTQEGGSVGVHFKIIAHPKDEVDHGKIATRLQQEIGITLTPPDNYVDPGLFGHAQDDDDRDPFEGSDLAHEAH
;
A
#
# COMPACT_ATOMS: atom_id res chain seq x y z
N MET A 1 14.02 -3.53 -2.18
CA MET A 1 14.50 -2.78 -1.00
C MET A 1 15.34 -1.61 -1.50
N PHE A 2 15.21 -0.42 -0.92
CA PHE A 2 16.05 0.74 -1.30
C PHE A 2 17.46 0.57 -0.75
N ASP A 3 18.45 1.02 -1.53
CA ASP A 3 19.84 1.04 -1.08
C ASP A 3 20.03 2.16 -0.03
N PRO A 4 20.57 1.86 1.17
CA PRO A 4 20.86 2.87 2.19
C PRO A 4 21.73 4.04 1.70
N ALA A 5 22.59 3.81 0.69
CA ALA A 5 23.46 4.83 0.11
C ALA A 5 22.68 5.96 -0.59
N LEU A 6 21.43 5.72 -1.02
CA LEU A 6 20.58 6.74 -1.66
C LEU A 6 20.40 7.97 -0.75
N ARG A 7 20.30 7.78 0.56
CA ARG A 7 20.12 8.89 1.52
C ARG A 7 21.33 9.82 1.54
N GLY A 8 22.55 9.28 1.61
CA GLY A 8 23.78 10.08 1.59
C GLY A 8 24.15 10.65 0.21
N MET A 9 23.57 10.08 -0.85
CA MET A 9 23.68 10.64 -2.20
C MET A 9 22.81 11.90 -2.36
N LEU A 10 21.59 11.89 -1.82
CA LEU A 10 20.60 12.94 -2.04
C LEU A 10 20.68 14.07 -1.01
N TYR A 11 21.03 13.74 0.23
CA TYR A 11 21.09 14.68 1.34
C TYR A 11 22.52 14.87 1.84
N ARG A 12 22.80 16.04 2.41
CA ARG A 12 24.06 16.40 3.05
C ARG A 12 23.79 17.06 4.40
N ARG A 13 24.82 17.13 5.23
CA ARG A 13 24.73 17.91 6.47
C ARG A 13 24.63 19.40 6.16
N PRO A 14 23.76 20.16 6.88
CA PRO A 14 23.68 21.59 6.73
C PRO A 14 25.05 22.20 7.05
N LEU A 15 25.44 23.19 6.26
CA LEU A 15 26.64 23.96 6.54
C LEU A 15 26.37 24.80 7.81
N PRO A 16 27.28 24.82 8.78
CA PRO A 16 27.08 25.60 10.00
C PRO A 16 26.97 27.08 9.64
N LYS A 17 25.80 27.67 9.90
CA LYS A 17 25.56 29.10 9.74
C LYS A 17 25.87 29.81 11.06
N PRO A 18 26.54 30.99 11.04
CA PRO A 18 26.82 31.72 12.27
C PRO A 18 25.53 32.07 13.02
N GLY A 19 25.38 31.57 14.26
CA GLY A 19 24.23 31.86 15.14
C GLY A 19 23.16 30.78 15.22
N GLU A 20 23.30 29.66 14.52
CA GLU A 20 22.37 28.52 14.59
C GLU A 20 22.84 27.51 15.66
N LEU A 21 21.92 27.03 16.50
CA LEU A 21 22.23 26.01 17.51
C LEU A 21 22.44 24.67 16.82
N GLU A 22 23.52 23.97 17.17
CA GLU A 22 23.77 22.61 16.70
C GLU A 22 22.64 21.69 17.18
N MET A 23 21.82 21.21 16.24
CA MET A 23 20.79 20.22 16.54
C MET A 23 21.41 18.81 16.47
N GLU A 24 21.27 18.02 17.54
CA GLU A 24 21.69 16.61 17.63
C GLU A 24 20.81 15.69 16.78
N HIS A 25 20.77 15.91 15.48
CA HIS A 25 20.12 15.00 14.54
C HIS A 25 21.17 14.51 13.55
N ASP A 26 20.96 13.34 12.93
CA ASP A 26 21.84 12.70 11.94
C ASP A 26 22.25 13.65 10.78
N GLY A 27 21.54 14.78 10.67
CA GLY A 27 22.02 16.00 10.06
C GLY A 27 21.83 16.03 8.55
N LEU A 28 21.45 14.93 7.91
CA LEU A 28 21.20 14.87 6.47
C LEU A 28 19.87 15.55 6.09
N THR A 29 19.81 16.89 6.18
CA THR A 29 18.60 17.69 5.96
C THR A 29 18.69 18.60 4.74
N GLU A 30 19.88 19.00 4.31
CA GLU A 30 20.07 19.82 3.11
C GLU A 30 20.15 18.95 1.85
N LEU A 31 19.59 19.43 0.74
CA LEU A 31 19.74 18.77 -0.56
C LEU A 31 21.15 18.92 -1.11
N ARG A 32 21.76 17.81 -1.53
CA ARG A 32 23.07 17.82 -2.20
C ARG A 32 22.97 18.35 -3.63
N PHE A 33 21.85 18.10 -4.30
CA PHE A 33 21.59 18.51 -5.68
C PHE A 33 20.21 19.19 -5.81
N PRO A 34 20.06 20.46 -5.37
CA PRO A 34 18.77 21.15 -5.33
C PRO A 34 18.04 21.29 -6.68
N PHE A 35 18.80 21.19 -7.78
CA PHE A 35 18.30 21.29 -9.16
C PHE A 35 18.02 19.92 -9.81
N MET A 36 18.49 18.80 -9.23
CA MET A 36 18.14 17.45 -9.69
C MET A 36 16.87 16.98 -8.97
N ARG A 37 15.75 17.62 -9.31
CA ARG A 37 14.43 17.28 -8.76
C ARG A 37 13.78 16.17 -9.58
N ASN A 38 12.90 15.40 -8.95
CA ASN A 38 12.04 14.38 -9.57
C ASN A 38 12.81 13.17 -10.12
N LEU A 39 13.36 12.36 -9.22
CA LEU A 39 13.96 11.08 -9.58
C LEU A 39 12.88 10.13 -10.09
N VAL A 40 13.02 9.68 -11.33
CA VAL A 40 12.08 8.74 -11.96
C VAL A 40 12.45 7.32 -11.54
N TRP A 41 11.43 6.56 -11.15
CA TRP A 41 11.55 5.14 -10.84
C TRP A 41 10.85 4.34 -11.94
N ASP A 42 11.66 3.74 -12.82
CA ASP A 42 11.20 3.07 -14.05
C ASP A 42 10.60 1.66 -13.83
N ARG A 43 10.33 1.30 -12.58
CA ARG A 43 9.70 0.01 -12.27
C ARG A 43 8.19 0.20 -12.18
N ASN A 44 7.48 -0.60 -12.96
CA ASN A 44 6.03 -0.75 -12.87
C ASN A 44 5.67 -1.92 -11.94
N TYR A 45 4.52 -1.80 -11.29
CA TYR A 45 4.02 -2.76 -10.31
C TYR A 45 2.59 -3.14 -10.68
N GLU A 46 2.41 -4.33 -11.21
CA GLU A 46 1.11 -4.82 -11.71
C GLU A 46 0.46 -5.78 -10.71
N GLY A 47 -0.85 -5.99 -10.86
CA GLY A 47 -1.60 -6.98 -10.09
C GLY A 47 -1.98 -6.57 -8.67
N TYR A 48 -1.93 -5.29 -8.33
CA TYR A 48 -2.29 -4.80 -6.99
C TYR A 48 -3.81 -4.73 -6.82
N LEU A 49 -4.30 -4.95 -5.60
CA LEU A 49 -5.68 -4.62 -5.23
C LEU A 49 -5.72 -3.19 -4.66
N LEU A 50 -6.47 -2.31 -5.30
CA LEU A 50 -6.72 -0.95 -4.81
C LEU A 50 -8.07 -0.90 -4.10
N ARG A 51 -8.04 -0.46 -2.84
CA ARG A 51 -9.22 -0.10 -2.07
C ARG A 51 -9.30 1.41 -1.93
N LEU A 52 -10.36 2.02 -2.44
CA LEU A 52 -10.67 3.42 -2.23
C LEU A 52 -11.60 3.51 -1.02
N HIS A 53 -11.18 4.27 0.00
CA HIS A 53 -11.99 4.49 1.19
C HIS A 53 -13.05 5.55 0.91
N ILE A 54 -14.31 5.11 0.77
CA ILE A 54 -15.45 5.98 0.48
C ILE A 54 -16.36 5.93 1.70
N GLY A 55 -16.60 7.11 2.28
CA GLY A 55 -17.35 7.24 3.54
C GLY A 55 -16.50 6.96 4.79
N ALA A 56 -17.16 6.88 5.94
CA ALA A 56 -16.48 6.80 7.24
C ALA A 56 -16.30 5.38 7.78
N THR A 57 -17.13 4.42 7.34
CA THR A 57 -17.23 3.07 7.95
C THR A 57 -16.65 1.96 7.08
N GLY A 58 -16.21 2.28 5.86
CA GLY A 58 -15.65 1.29 4.93
C GLY A 58 -16.68 0.47 4.15
N ALA A 59 -17.98 0.63 4.43
CA ALA A 59 -19.06 -0.12 3.79
C ALA A 59 -19.33 0.33 2.34
N GLU A 60 -18.96 1.55 1.99
CA GLU A 60 -19.11 2.10 0.64
C GLU A 60 -17.82 2.03 -0.19
N ASP A 61 -16.77 1.44 0.39
CA ASP A 61 -15.44 1.35 -0.23
C ASP A 61 -15.52 0.62 -1.57
N VAL A 62 -14.73 1.12 -2.53
CA VAL A 62 -14.65 0.56 -3.87
C VAL A 62 -13.37 -0.26 -3.97
N LEU A 63 -13.52 -1.52 -4.39
CA LEU A 63 -12.42 -2.47 -4.56
C LEU A 63 -12.16 -2.67 -6.04
N LEU A 64 -10.95 -2.31 -6.48
CA LEU A 64 -10.48 -2.45 -7.85
C LEU A 64 -9.37 -3.49 -7.88
N ALA A 65 -9.64 -4.62 -8.52
CA ALA A 65 -8.66 -5.70 -8.70
C ALA A 65 -7.73 -5.40 -9.88
N GLU A 66 -6.57 -6.08 -9.90
CA GLU A 66 -5.59 -6.03 -11.01
C GLU A 66 -5.15 -4.62 -11.40
N CYS A 67 -4.91 -3.77 -10.40
CA CYS A 67 -4.42 -2.41 -10.60
C CYS A 67 -2.91 -2.39 -10.90
N GLY A 68 -2.52 -1.47 -11.79
CA GLY A 68 -1.13 -1.19 -12.13
C GLY A 68 -0.65 0.13 -11.54
N LEU A 69 0.45 0.12 -10.80
CA LEU A 69 1.20 1.29 -10.37
C LEU A 69 2.30 1.62 -11.37
N LYS A 70 2.31 2.86 -11.85
CA LYS A 70 3.28 3.39 -12.82
C LYS A 70 3.66 4.84 -12.54
N ASP A 71 4.60 5.38 -13.31
CA ASP A 71 5.02 6.79 -13.27
C ASP A 71 5.46 7.24 -11.86
N ILE A 72 6.18 6.37 -11.14
CA ILE A 72 6.65 6.64 -9.78
C ILE A 72 7.78 7.67 -9.86
N ARG A 73 7.63 8.77 -9.10
CA ARG A 73 8.60 9.86 -9.01
C ARG A 73 8.85 10.22 -7.56
N PHE A 74 10.11 10.40 -7.22
CA PHE A 74 10.54 10.88 -5.91
C PHE A 74 11.01 12.32 -6.02
N THR A 75 10.38 13.20 -5.25
CA THR A 75 10.73 14.62 -5.15
C THR A 75 11.37 14.86 -3.80
N THR A 76 12.69 14.97 -3.77
CA THR A 76 13.44 15.33 -2.57
C THR A 76 13.16 16.78 -2.18
N GLN A 77 12.84 17.02 -0.92
CA GLN A 77 12.54 18.34 -0.35
C GLN A 77 13.58 18.69 0.71
N GLU A 78 13.79 19.99 0.93
CA GLU A 78 14.60 20.48 2.04
C GLU A 78 14.04 19.97 3.38
N GLY A 79 14.91 19.78 4.37
CA GLY A 79 14.53 19.23 5.68
C GLY A 79 14.46 17.71 5.72
N GLY A 80 15.01 17.00 4.73
CA GLY A 80 15.09 15.53 4.74
C GLY A 80 13.81 14.80 4.30
N SER A 81 12.79 15.53 3.87
CA SER A 81 11.51 14.94 3.44
C SER A 81 11.53 14.52 1.96
N VAL A 82 10.79 13.47 1.61
CA VAL A 82 10.64 12.98 0.24
C VAL A 82 9.16 12.94 -0.12
N GLY A 83 8.78 13.69 -1.16
CA GLY A 83 7.48 13.53 -1.80
C GLY A 83 7.50 12.33 -2.74
N VAL A 84 6.45 11.52 -2.71
CA VAL A 84 6.27 10.40 -3.64
C VAL A 84 5.05 10.68 -4.50
N HIS A 85 5.23 10.64 -5.81
CA HIS A 85 4.16 10.74 -6.78
C HIS A 85 4.08 9.43 -7.55
N PHE A 86 2.90 8.87 -7.73
CA PHE A 86 2.68 7.68 -8.55
C PHE A 86 1.31 7.77 -9.23
N LYS A 87 1.12 6.99 -10.28
CA LYS A 87 -0.15 6.86 -10.99
C LYS A 87 -0.65 5.44 -10.88
N ILE A 88 -1.93 5.28 -10.55
CA ILE A 88 -2.61 3.98 -10.56
C ILE A 88 -3.49 3.91 -11.81
N ILE A 89 -3.39 2.80 -12.54
CA ILE A 89 -4.37 2.40 -13.55
C ILE A 89 -5.23 1.31 -12.92
N ALA A 90 -6.54 1.53 -12.95
CA ALA A 90 -7.51 0.59 -12.43
C ALA A 90 -8.75 0.59 -13.32
N HIS A 91 -9.43 -0.54 -13.41
CA HIS A 91 -10.64 -0.71 -14.21
C HIS A 91 -11.83 -1.04 -13.29
N PRO A 92 -12.75 -0.08 -13.08
CA PRO A 92 -14.00 -0.34 -12.35
C PRO A 92 -14.82 -1.43 -13.05
N LYS A 93 -15.41 -2.33 -12.26
CA LYS A 93 -16.24 -3.43 -12.78
C LYS A 93 -17.61 -2.93 -13.24
N ASP A 94 -18.21 -2.02 -12.48
CA ASP A 94 -19.59 -1.57 -12.67
C ASP A 94 -19.72 -0.03 -12.76
N GLU A 95 -20.80 0.43 -13.40
CA GLU A 95 -21.12 1.86 -13.55
C GLU A 95 -21.35 2.56 -12.20
N VAL A 96 -21.83 1.82 -11.20
CA VAL A 96 -22.02 2.33 -9.82
C VAL A 96 -20.69 2.70 -9.19
N ASP A 97 -19.68 1.83 -9.31
CA ASP A 97 -18.34 2.09 -8.77
C ASP A 97 -17.66 3.24 -9.50
N HIS A 98 -17.82 3.30 -10.83
CA HIS A 98 -17.36 4.43 -11.61
C HIS A 98 -18.00 5.76 -11.14
N GLY A 99 -19.31 5.77 -10.88
CA GLY A 99 -20.01 6.93 -10.34
C GLY A 99 -19.48 7.37 -8.98
N LYS A 100 -19.28 6.43 -8.05
CA LYS A 100 -18.70 6.71 -6.73
C LYS A 100 -17.31 7.35 -6.85
N ILE A 101 -16.43 6.81 -7.69
CA ILE A 101 -15.09 7.36 -7.93
C ILE A 101 -15.18 8.76 -8.55
N ALA A 102 -16.03 8.94 -9.57
CA ALA A 102 -16.16 10.21 -10.28
C ALA A 102 -16.61 11.37 -9.37
N THR A 103 -17.48 11.11 -8.40
CA THR A 103 -17.91 12.12 -7.42
C THR A 103 -16.81 12.59 -6.46
N ARG A 104 -15.70 11.85 -6.36
CA ARG A 104 -14.54 12.15 -5.52
C ARG A 104 -13.35 12.69 -6.32
N LEU A 105 -13.55 12.99 -7.60
CA LEU A 105 -12.51 13.62 -8.41
C LEU A 105 -12.08 14.95 -7.77
N GLN A 106 -10.76 15.17 -7.68
CA GLN A 106 -10.13 16.34 -7.03
C GLN A 106 -10.34 16.47 -5.51
N GLN A 107 -10.86 15.43 -4.84
CA GLN A 107 -10.94 15.37 -3.39
C GLN A 107 -9.80 14.51 -2.82
N GLU A 108 -9.36 14.84 -1.61
CA GLU A 108 -8.45 13.96 -0.87
C GLU A 108 -9.21 12.71 -0.41
N ILE A 109 -8.65 11.55 -0.72
CA ILE A 109 -9.22 10.26 -0.35
C ILE A 109 -8.13 9.36 0.23
N GLY A 110 -8.53 8.53 1.20
CA GLY A 110 -7.68 7.44 1.66
C GLY A 110 -7.68 6.31 0.63
N ILE A 111 -6.51 5.74 0.38
CA ILE A 111 -6.39 4.52 -0.44
C ILE A 111 -5.53 3.48 0.27
N THR A 112 -5.86 2.21 0.06
CA THR A 112 -5.04 1.08 0.46
C THR A 112 -4.66 0.26 -0.77
N LEU A 113 -3.37 -0.09 -0.89
CA LEU A 113 -2.82 -0.92 -1.96
C LEU A 113 -2.32 -2.23 -1.38
N THR A 114 -2.87 -3.35 -1.85
CA THR A 114 -2.46 -4.70 -1.43
C THR A 114 -1.66 -5.38 -2.54
N PRO A 115 -0.44 -5.87 -2.27
CA PRO A 115 0.36 -6.61 -3.26
C PRO A 115 -0.32 -7.91 -3.72
N PRO A 116 -0.05 -8.39 -4.94
CA PRO A 116 -0.62 -9.64 -5.47
C PRO A 116 -0.28 -10.87 -4.62
N ASP A 117 0.92 -10.93 -4.05
CA ASP A 117 1.38 -12.07 -3.24
C ASP A 117 0.63 -12.20 -1.89
N ASN A 118 -0.08 -11.14 -1.47
CA ASN A 118 -0.90 -11.11 -0.26
C ASN A 118 -2.40 -11.03 -0.59
N TYR A 119 -2.79 -11.37 -1.82
CA TYR A 119 -4.19 -11.40 -2.21
C TYR A 119 -4.89 -12.59 -1.57
N VAL A 120 -5.60 -12.34 -0.47
CA VAL A 120 -6.63 -13.24 0.05
C VAL A 120 -7.94 -12.76 -0.55
N ASP A 121 -8.50 -13.56 -1.46
CA ASP A 121 -9.82 -13.31 -2.04
C ASP A 121 -10.85 -13.19 -0.89
N PRO A 122 -11.58 -12.07 -0.77
CA PRO A 122 -12.62 -11.91 0.24
C PRO A 122 -13.71 -12.98 0.17
N GLY A 123 -13.85 -13.69 -0.96
CA GLY A 123 -14.78 -14.79 -1.16
C GLY A 123 -14.24 -16.19 -0.80
N LEU A 124 -12.94 -16.35 -0.55
CA LEU A 124 -12.33 -17.67 -0.31
C LEU A 124 -12.46 -18.12 1.15
N PHE A 125 -12.78 -17.21 2.07
CA PHE A 125 -13.33 -17.54 3.39
C PHE A 125 -14.86 -17.47 3.35
N GLY A 126 -15.49 -18.22 2.44
CA GLY A 126 -16.84 -18.69 2.71
C GLY A 126 -16.78 -19.52 3.98
N HIS A 127 -17.57 -19.15 4.99
CA HIS A 127 -17.75 -19.80 6.29
C HIS A 127 -16.70 -20.88 6.61
N ALA A 128 -15.78 -20.59 7.54
CA ALA A 128 -15.21 -21.66 8.33
C ALA A 128 -16.40 -22.38 8.99
N GLN A 129 -16.84 -23.46 8.37
CA GLN A 129 -17.62 -24.46 9.05
C GLN A 129 -16.62 -25.03 10.04
N ASP A 130 -16.76 -24.63 11.29
CA ASP A 130 -16.03 -25.22 12.40
C ASP A 130 -16.24 -26.74 12.31
N ASP A 131 -15.20 -27.43 11.82
CA ASP A 131 -15.02 -28.86 12.01
C ASP A 131 -14.71 -29.03 13.51
N ASP A 132 -15.75 -29.15 14.32
CA ASP A 132 -15.64 -29.67 15.67
C ASP A 132 -16.80 -30.65 15.90
N ASP A 133 -16.43 -31.89 16.22
CA ASP A 133 -17.28 -33.01 16.65
C ASP A 133 -18.20 -33.71 15.63
N ARG A 134 -17.63 -34.33 14.58
CA ARG A 134 -18.22 -35.57 14.03
C ARG A 134 -17.27 -36.73 14.18
N ASP A 135 -17.64 -37.67 15.05
CA ASP A 135 -16.97 -38.96 15.20
C ASP A 135 -17.01 -39.70 13.86
N PRO A 136 -15.85 -40.02 13.24
CA PRO A 136 -15.78 -40.69 11.96
C PRO A 136 -16.35 -42.12 11.97
N PHE A 137 -16.77 -42.64 13.13
CA PHE A 137 -17.37 -43.97 13.28
C PHE A 137 -18.88 -43.96 13.56
N GLU A 138 -19.54 -42.79 13.57
CA GLU A 138 -20.99 -42.72 13.80
C GLU A 138 -21.76 -43.37 12.62
N GLY A 139 -22.21 -44.61 12.83
CA GLY A 139 -22.96 -45.41 11.85
C GLY A 139 -22.19 -46.55 11.17
N SER A 140 -20.96 -46.85 11.60
CA SER A 140 -20.22 -48.05 11.16
C SER A 140 -20.53 -49.27 12.02
N ASP A 141 -20.69 -50.45 11.40
CA ASP A 141 -20.89 -51.75 12.07
C ASP A 141 -19.73 -52.16 13.02
N LEU A 142 -18.64 -51.38 13.09
CA LEU A 142 -17.49 -51.61 13.98
C LEU A 142 -17.68 -51.08 15.41
N ALA A 143 -18.80 -50.41 15.73
CA ALA A 143 -19.03 -49.81 17.04
C ALA A 143 -19.44 -50.79 18.16
N HIS A 144 -19.62 -52.10 17.88
CA HIS A 144 -20.21 -53.05 18.83
C HIS A 144 -19.30 -54.19 19.33
N GLU A 145 -18.00 -54.21 19.01
CA GLU A 145 -17.10 -55.27 19.50
C GLU A 145 -15.88 -54.72 20.25
N ALA A 146 -16.12 -54.21 21.45
CA ALA A 146 -15.10 -54.14 22.49
C ALA A 146 -15.76 -54.20 23.87
N HIS A 147 -16.00 -55.41 24.36
CA HIS A 147 -16.27 -55.68 25.77
C HIS A 147 -15.55 -56.95 26.22
#